data_AF-A0A915D7Z9-F1
#
_entry.id   AF-A0A915D7Z9-F1
#
_cell.length_a   1.000
_cell.length_b   1.000
_cell.length_c   1.000
_cell.angle_alpha   90.00
_cell.angle_beta   90.00
_cell.angle_gamma   90.00
#
_symmetry.space_group_name_H-M   'P 1'
#
loop_
_entity.id
_entity.type
_entity.pdbx_description
1 polymer ?
#
loop_
_entity_poly.entity_id
_entity_poly.type
_entity_poly.pdbx_seq_one_letter_code
_entity_poly.pdbx_strand_id
1 'polypeptide(L)'
;MIIACKIFLAEVFSDGGEASWLNINSFIESDKYVQLHAIFQIGLIQSEYLDKAMLENMHNQHLRNKAESLQSAIIVGAGPNGLYSAFKLFLLGINVTLVNDREEYIRNQLVNLDGNWMIHLSIWLGTKFDELFLEEESPGFVNETFADGGLINIKLLEIAMKQD
;
A
#
# COMPACT_ATOMS: atom_id res chain seq x y z
N MET A 1 11.41 -15.19 4.45
CA MET A 1 12.20 -14.34 3.55
C MET A 1 11.32 -13.33 2.82
N ILE A 2 10.35 -13.75 2.00
CA ILE A 2 9.46 -12.83 1.23
C ILE A 2 8.78 -11.77 2.11
N ILE A 3 8.20 -12.19 3.25
CA ILE A 3 7.58 -11.27 4.22
C ILE A 3 8.56 -10.20 4.72
N ALA A 4 9.81 -10.57 4.99
CA ALA A 4 10.83 -9.62 5.43
C ALA A 4 11.18 -8.61 4.33
N CYS A 5 11.22 -9.04 3.06
CA CYS A 5 11.37 -8.15 1.92
C CYS A 5 10.18 -7.19 1.79
N LYS A 6 8.94 -7.68 1.94
CA LYS A 6 7.74 -6.82 1.94
C LYS A 6 7.75 -5.78 3.06
N ILE A 7 8.11 -6.18 4.28
CA ILE A 7 8.22 -5.26 5.42
C ILE A 7 9.29 -4.22 5.16
N PHE A 8 10.47 -4.63 4.67
CA PHE A 8 11.54 -3.70 4.30
C PHE A 8 11.06 -2.67 3.27
N LEU A 9 10.34 -3.09 2.23
CA LEU A 9 9.75 -2.16 1.26
C LEU A 9 8.75 -1.21 1.96
N ALA A 10 7.82 -1.74 2.76
CA ALA A 10 6.83 -0.92 3.47
C ALA A 10 7.49 0.16 4.33
N GLU A 11 8.55 -0.20 5.06
CA GLU A 11 9.30 0.72 5.92
C GLU A 11 9.98 1.82 5.09
N VAL A 12 10.72 1.44 4.05
CA VAL A 12 11.43 2.38 3.16
C VAL A 12 10.50 3.39 2.50
N PHE A 13 9.26 3.00 2.18
CA PHE A 13 8.27 3.88 1.57
C PHE A 13 7.37 4.63 2.57
N SER A 14 7.25 4.14 3.82
CA SER A 14 6.39 4.74 4.85
C SER A 14 6.92 6.04 5.44
N ASP A 15 8.25 6.18 5.52
CA ASP A 15 8.93 7.41 5.89
C ASP A 15 8.89 8.36 4.69
N GLY A 16 7.80 9.12 4.58
CA GLY A 16 7.50 10.08 3.52
C GLY A 16 8.46 11.27 3.39
N GLY A 17 9.75 11.06 3.62
CA GLY A 17 10.77 12.02 3.27
C GLY A 17 11.03 11.99 1.77
N GLU A 18 10.70 13.08 1.09
CA GLU A 18 11.46 13.55 -0.09
C GLU A 18 12.97 13.67 0.23
N ALA A 19 13.37 13.53 1.50
CA ALA A 19 14.73 13.47 2.04
C ALA A 19 15.15 12.08 2.57
N SER A 20 14.43 10.99 2.26
CA SER A 20 14.97 9.64 2.45
C SER A 20 16.16 9.47 1.50
N TRP A 21 17.37 9.41 2.06
CA TRP A 21 18.65 9.15 1.39
C TRP A 21 18.66 7.86 0.54
N LEU A 22 17.63 7.02 0.66
CA LEU A 22 17.36 5.86 -0.18
C LEU A 22 16.15 6.17 -1.08
N ASN A 23 16.35 7.00 -2.10
CA ASN A 23 15.37 7.10 -3.19
C ASN A 23 15.41 5.78 -3.97
N ILE A 24 14.51 4.84 -3.67
CA ILE A 24 14.52 3.52 -4.31
C ILE A 24 14.39 3.61 -5.84
N ASN A 25 13.80 4.67 -6.40
CA ASN A 25 13.76 4.86 -7.85
C ASN A 25 15.18 4.91 -8.42
N SER A 26 16.13 5.49 -7.69
CA SER A 26 17.56 5.46 -8.05
C SER A 26 18.21 4.07 -8.00
N PHE A 27 17.59 3.09 -7.32
CA PHE A 27 18.04 1.68 -7.29
C PHE A 27 17.35 0.82 -8.34
N ILE A 28 16.09 1.13 -8.66
CA ILE A 28 15.35 0.47 -9.74
C ILE A 28 15.98 0.85 -11.08
N GLU A 29 16.41 2.12 -11.23
CA GLU A 29 17.01 2.65 -12.46
C GLU A 29 18.54 2.41 -12.57
N SER A 30 19.21 1.92 -11.53
CA SER A 30 20.67 1.75 -11.52
C SER A 30 21.11 0.30 -11.37
N ASP A 31 21.88 -0.18 -12.36
CA ASP A 31 22.57 -1.48 -12.34
C ASP A 31 23.56 -1.65 -11.18
N LYS A 32 23.85 -0.58 -10.42
CA LYS A 32 24.79 -0.62 -9.29
C LYS A 32 24.23 -1.38 -8.07
N TYR A 33 22.91 -1.56 -7.99
CA TYR A 33 22.24 -2.07 -6.80
C TYR A 33 21.44 -3.35 -7.06
N VAL A 34 22.03 -4.28 -7.83
CA VAL A 34 21.40 -5.56 -8.25
C VAL A 34 20.76 -6.33 -7.08
N GLN A 35 21.40 -6.36 -5.90
CA GLN A 35 20.84 -7.05 -4.73
C GLN A 35 19.58 -6.37 -4.18
N LEU A 36 19.52 -5.04 -4.19
CA LEU A 36 18.33 -4.29 -3.77
C LEU A 36 17.19 -4.46 -4.79
N HIS A 37 17.52 -4.50 -6.09
CA HIS A 37 16.55 -4.84 -7.12
C HIS A 37 15.97 -6.24 -6.89
N ALA A 38 16.80 -7.24 -6.56
CA ALA A 38 16.32 -8.58 -6.24
C ALA A 38 15.40 -8.59 -5.00
N ILE A 39 15.74 -7.85 -3.95
CA ILE A 39 14.88 -7.70 -2.75
C ILE A 39 13.53 -7.07 -3.13
N PHE A 40 13.55 -6.05 -3.98
CA PHE A 40 12.34 -5.41 -4.50
C PHE A 40 11.45 -6.41 -5.25
N GLN A 41 12.00 -7.12 -6.23
CA GLN A 41 11.26 -8.12 -7.01
C GLN A 41 10.67 -9.23 -6.13
N ILE A 42 11.44 -9.72 -5.15
CA ILE A 42 10.96 -10.71 -4.18
C ILE A 42 9.82 -10.13 -3.33
N GLY A 43 9.93 -8.86 -2.92
CA GLY A 43 8.91 -8.17 -2.14
C GLY A 43 7.59 -7.95 -2.90
N LEU A 44 7.61 -7.90 -4.24
CA LEU A 44 6.40 -7.78 -5.05
C LEU A 44 5.58 -9.07 -5.16
N ILE A 45 6.16 -10.24 -4.87
CA ILE A 45 5.46 -11.53 -4.96
C ILE A 45 4.21 -11.51 -4.06
N GLN A 46 3.04 -11.76 -4.62
CA GLN A 46 1.78 -11.87 -3.86
C GLN A 46 1.29 -13.32 -3.80
N SER A 47 0.56 -13.65 -2.74
CA SER A 47 -0.24 -14.87 -2.62
C SER A 47 -1.18 -14.74 -1.44
N GLU A 48 -2.30 -15.45 -1.43
CA GLU A 48 -3.25 -15.43 -0.31
C GLU A 48 -2.58 -15.79 1.04
N TYR A 49 -1.56 -16.65 1.02
CA TYR A 49 -0.78 -16.99 2.20
C TYR A 49 0.01 -15.80 2.73
N LEU A 50 0.64 -15.03 1.83
CA LEU A 50 1.39 -13.83 2.17
C LEU A 50 0.45 -12.73 2.67
N ASP A 51 -0.73 -12.58 2.06
CA ASP A 51 -1.72 -11.59 2.47
C ASP A 51 -2.15 -11.82 3.92
N LYS A 52 -2.47 -13.08 4.29
CA LYS A 52 -2.79 -13.46 5.67
C LYS A 52 -1.64 -13.16 6.63
N ALA A 53 -0.41 -13.49 6.25
CA ALA A 53 0.76 -13.24 7.09
C ALA A 53 1.06 -11.74 7.26
N MET A 54 0.83 -10.94 6.20
CA MET A 54 0.95 -9.49 6.26
C MET A 54 -0.11 -8.87 7.16
N LEU A 55 -1.38 -9.30 7.07
CA LEU A 55 -2.46 -8.87 7.97
C LEU A 55 -2.14 -9.19 9.43
N GLU A 56 -1.67 -10.40 9.72
CA GLU A 56 -1.24 -10.80 11.07
C GLU A 56 -0.08 -9.93 11.56
N ASN A 57 0.92 -9.67 10.72
CA ASN A 57 2.03 -8.79 11.06
C ASN A 57 1.57 -7.34 11.36
N MET A 58 0.67 -6.80 10.55
CA MET A 58 0.08 -5.47 10.74
C MET A 58 -0.71 -5.38 12.05
N HIS A 59 -1.50 -6.39 12.37
CA HIS A 59 -2.23 -6.47 13.65
C HIS A 59 -1.27 -6.53 14.84
N ASN A 60 -0.25 -7.38 14.77
CA ASN A 60 0.77 -7.49 15.80
C ASN A 60 1.60 -6.20 15.95
N GLN A 61 1.82 -5.46 14.86
CA GLN A 61 2.46 -4.14 14.90
C GLN A 61 1.57 -3.12 15.61
N HIS A 62 0.28 -3.05 15.28
CA HIS A 62 -0.69 -2.22 16.01
C HIS A 62 -0.65 -2.49 17.51
N LEU A 63 -0.73 -3.77 17.92
CA LEU A 63 -0.71 -4.15 19.34
C LEU A 63 0.61 -3.77 20.03
N ARG A 64 1.75 -3.92 19.35
CA ARG A 64 3.06 -3.53 19.88
C ARG A 64 3.20 -2.01 20.05
N ASN A 65 2.64 -1.23 19.11
CA ASN A 65 2.74 0.22 19.11
C ASN A 65 1.68 0.89 20.00
N LYS A 66 0.66 0.14 20.43
CA LYS A 66 -0.41 0.64 21.29
C LYS A 66 0.15 1.05 22.66
N ALA A 67 0.23 2.37 22.89
CA ALA A 67 0.61 2.92 24.18
C ALA A 67 -0.47 2.68 25.26
N GLU A 68 -0.07 2.71 26.54
CA GLU A 68 -0.99 2.53 27.68
C GLU A 68 -2.11 3.58 27.73
N SER A 69 -1.84 4.81 27.26
CA SER A 69 -2.89 5.81 27.04
C SER A 69 -3.53 5.61 25.68
N LEU A 70 -4.78 5.15 25.66
CA LEU A 70 -5.58 4.97 24.44
C LEU A 70 -5.69 6.28 23.65
N GLN A 71 -4.91 6.41 22.58
CA GLN A 71 -5.09 7.44 21.58
C GLN A 71 -6.14 6.97 20.57
N SER A 72 -7.09 7.84 20.26
CA SER A 72 -8.13 7.59 19.26
C SER A 72 -8.13 8.70 18.21
N ALA A 73 -8.41 8.32 16.97
CA ALA A 73 -8.52 9.24 15.84
C ALA A 73 -9.83 8.99 15.10
N ILE A 74 -10.46 10.07 14.65
CA ILE A 74 -11.61 10.02 13.76
C ILE A 74 -11.17 10.53 12.40
N ILE A 75 -11.42 9.74 11.37
CA ILE A 75 -11.18 10.14 9.98
C ILE A 75 -12.52 10.29 9.30
N VAL A 76 -12.76 11.47 8.72
CA VAL A 76 -13.98 11.77 7.97
C VAL A 76 -13.69 11.59 6.47
N GLY A 77 -14.38 10.66 5.83
CA GLY A 77 -14.27 10.30 4.43
C GLY A 77 -13.47 9.02 4.19
N ALA A 78 -14.10 8.03 3.56
CA ALA A 78 -13.50 6.73 3.20
C ALA A 78 -12.98 6.68 1.75
N GLY A 79 -12.51 7.79 1.20
CA GLY A 79 -11.77 7.76 -0.07
C GLY A 79 -10.36 7.16 0.11
N PRO A 80 -9.56 7.00 -0.97
CA PRO A 80 -8.25 6.36 -0.91
C PRO A 80 -7.32 6.97 0.14
N ASN A 81 -7.26 8.30 0.21
CA ASN A 81 -6.44 9.02 1.20
C ASN A 81 -6.92 8.81 2.64
N GLY A 82 -8.24 8.76 2.85
CA GLY A 82 -8.83 8.56 4.18
C GLY A 82 -8.60 7.14 4.68
N LEU A 83 -8.82 6.15 3.82
CA LEU A 83 -8.52 4.75 4.10
C LEU A 83 -7.01 4.55 4.35
N TYR A 84 -6.14 5.13 3.53
CA TYR A 84 -4.70 5.00 3.70
C TYR A 84 -4.20 5.67 4.99
N SER A 85 -4.79 6.81 5.35
CA SER A 85 -4.52 7.47 6.62
C SER A 85 -5.01 6.64 7.80
N ALA A 86 -6.19 5.99 7.69
CA ALA A 86 -6.70 5.06 8.69
C ALA A 86 -5.74 3.90 8.91
N PHE A 87 -5.26 3.33 7.81
CA PHE A 87 -4.28 2.26 7.82
C PHE A 87 -2.97 2.69 8.52
N LYS A 88 -2.40 3.84 8.17
CA LYS A 88 -1.18 4.34 8.82
C LYS A 88 -1.35 4.58 10.32
N LEU A 89 -2.44 5.24 10.72
CA LEU A 89 -2.72 5.49 12.14
C LEU A 89 -2.95 4.18 12.91
N PHE A 90 -3.61 3.20 12.28
CA PHE A 90 -3.75 1.87 12.84
C PHE A 90 -2.39 1.22 13.10
N LEU A 91 -1.46 1.25 12.13
CA LEU A 91 -0.10 0.71 12.32
C LEU A 91 0.67 1.43 13.44
N LEU A 92 0.38 2.70 13.71
CA LEU A 92 0.94 3.45 14.84
C LEU A 92 0.31 3.09 16.20
N GLY A 93 -0.59 2.12 16.27
CA GLY A 93 -1.25 1.69 17.50
C GLY A 93 -2.47 2.54 17.90
N ILE A 94 -2.92 3.45 17.03
CA ILE A 94 -4.06 4.34 17.29
C ILE A 94 -5.36 3.61 16.97
N ASN A 95 -6.37 3.76 17.83
CA ASN A 95 -7.71 3.29 17.52
C ASN A 95 -8.37 4.26 16.53
N VAL A 96 -8.63 3.81 15.31
CA VAL A 96 -9.21 4.66 14.26
C VAL A 96 -10.70 4.38 14.12
N THR A 97 -11.51 5.43 14.13
CA THR A 97 -12.90 5.40 13.69
C THR A 97 -13.00 6.10 12.34
N LEU A 98 -13.42 5.36 11.31
CA LEU A 98 -13.67 5.92 9.99
C LEU A 98 -15.16 6.26 9.87
N VAL A 99 -15.46 7.51 9.54
CA VAL A 99 -16.83 8.00 9.32
C VAL A 99 -16.95 8.35 7.84
N ASN A 100 -17.90 7.72 7.16
CA ASN A 100 -18.18 8.00 5.76
C ASN A 100 -19.66 8.36 5.60
N ASP A 101 -19.94 9.44 4.88
CA ASP A 101 -21.28 9.91 4.56
C ASP A 101 -21.86 9.26 3.29
N ARG A 102 -21.04 8.48 2.57
CA ARG A 102 -21.41 7.80 1.33
C ARG A 102 -21.57 6.30 1.54
N GLU A 103 -22.67 5.76 1.02
CA GLU A 103 -22.88 4.31 0.99
C GLU A 103 -22.20 3.66 -0.22
N GLU A 104 -22.10 4.37 -1.35
CA GLU A 104 -21.55 3.85 -2.61
C GLU A 104 -20.48 4.75 -3.24
N TYR A 105 -19.50 4.11 -3.90
CA TYR A 105 -18.50 4.76 -4.74
C TYR A 105 -19.00 4.88 -6.18
N ILE A 106 -19.30 6.10 -6.62
CA ILE A 106 -19.89 6.39 -7.95
C ILE A 106 -18.93 7.12 -8.92
N ARG A 107 -17.72 7.44 -8.47
CA ARG A 107 -16.78 8.28 -9.23
C ARG A 107 -16.02 7.48 -10.29
N ASN A 108 -16.31 7.71 -11.56
CA ASN A 108 -15.62 7.05 -12.68
C ASN A 108 -14.39 7.83 -13.19
N GLN A 109 -13.68 8.54 -12.31
CA GLN A 109 -12.50 9.31 -12.69
C GLN A 109 -11.27 8.39 -12.76
N LEU A 110 -10.44 8.59 -13.78
CA LEU A 110 -9.12 7.96 -13.84
C LEU A 110 -8.16 8.74 -12.94
N VAL A 111 -7.38 8.02 -12.14
CA VAL A 111 -6.33 8.57 -11.29
C VAL A 111 -4.98 8.02 -11.71
N ASN A 112 -4.02 8.93 -11.83
CA ASN A 112 -2.61 8.59 -12.02
C ASN A 112 -1.97 8.42 -10.64
N LEU A 113 -1.38 7.26 -10.41
CA LEU A 113 -0.68 6.87 -9.20
C LEU A 113 0.81 6.98 -9.47
N ASP A 114 1.54 7.66 -8.60
CA ASP A 114 3.00 7.62 -8.67
C ASP A 114 3.56 6.25 -8.20
N GLY A 115 4.84 6.01 -8.44
CA GLY A 115 5.45 4.74 -8.07
C GLY A 115 5.42 4.41 -6.58
N ASN A 116 5.43 5.43 -5.71
CA ASN A 116 5.31 5.21 -4.26
C ASN A 116 3.92 4.68 -3.91
N TRP A 117 2.88 5.24 -4.52
CA TRP A 117 1.52 4.73 -4.38
C TRP A 117 1.37 3.34 -4.95
N MET A 118 1.97 3.03 -6.10
CA MET A 118 1.93 1.68 -6.67
C MET A 118 2.51 0.64 -5.71
N ILE A 119 3.62 0.97 -5.06
CA ILE A 119 4.28 0.04 -4.12
C ILE A 119 3.51 -0.05 -2.79
N HIS A 120 3.01 1.07 -2.27
CA HIS A 120 2.17 1.04 -1.08
C HIS A 120 0.89 0.22 -1.29
N LEU A 121 0.23 0.39 -2.44
CA LEU A 121 -0.96 -0.35 -2.78
C LEU A 121 -0.66 -1.83 -3.01
N SER A 122 0.48 -2.20 -3.59
CA SER A 122 0.84 -3.62 -3.76
C SER A 122 1.08 -4.31 -2.42
N ILE A 123 1.62 -3.60 -1.43
CA ILE A 123 1.83 -4.13 -0.08
C ILE A 123 0.49 -4.24 0.67
N TRP A 124 -0.37 -3.24 0.53
CA TRP A 124 -1.62 -3.19 1.28
C TRP A 124 -2.71 -4.09 0.69
N LEU A 125 -2.90 -4.05 -0.63
CA LEU A 125 -3.95 -4.82 -1.30
C LEU A 125 -3.55 -6.28 -1.55
N GLY A 126 -2.26 -6.61 -1.49
CA GLY A 126 -1.79 -7.98 -1.67
C GLY A 126 -2.15 -8.54 -3.03
N THR A 127 -2.71 -9.75 -3.09
CA THR A 127 -3.22 -10.35 -4.33
C THR A 127 -4.26 -9.50 -5.06
N LYS A 128 -5.05 -8.70 -4.33
CA LYS A 128 -6.03 -7.80 -4.95
C LYS A 128 -5.36 -6.71 -5.79
N PHE A 129 -4.10 -6.37 -5.49
CA PHE A 129 -3.33 -5.48 -6.35
C PHE A 129 -3.09 -6.10 -7.73
N ASP A 130 -2.71 -7.38 -7.76
CA ASP A 130 -2.40 -8.09 -9.00
C ASP A 130 -3.65 -8.16 -9.89
N GLU A 131 -4.82 -8.47 -9.31
CA GLU A 131 -6.11 -8.42 -10.03
C GLU A 131 -6.37 -7.03 -10.67
N LEU A 132 -6.03 -5.95 -9.95
CA LEU A 132 -6.28 -4.60 -10.41
C LEU A 132 -5.30 -4.12 -11.49
N PHE A 133 -4.07 -4.62 -11.52
CA PHE A 133 -2.99 -4.02 -12.30
C PHE A 133 -2.12 -4.97 -13.14
N LEU A 134 -2.05 -6.26 -12.81
CA LEU A 134 -1.06 -7.20 -13.39
C LEU A 134 -1.68 -8.40 -14.12
N GLU A 135 -2.94 -8.73 -13.88
CA GLU A 135 -3.65 -9.78 -14.61
C GLU A 135 -4.00 -9.36 -16.04
N GLU A 136 -4.22 -10.33 -16.93
CA GLU A 136 -4.41 -10.09 -18.37
C GLU A 136 -5.60 -9.16 -18.67
N GLU A 137 -6.67 -9.22 -17.86
CA GLU A 137 -7.86 -8.38 -17.97
C GLU A 137 -7.95 -7.32 -16.86
N SER A 138 -6.81 -6.89 -16.30
CA SER A 138 -6.77 -5.90 -15.23
C SER A 138 -7.42 -4.56 -15.66
N PRO A 139 -8.25 -3.96 -14.80
CA PRO A 139 -8.91 -2.69 -15.10
C PRO A 139 -8.01 -1.45 -14.91
N GLY A 140 -6.86 -1.63 -14.25
CA GLY A 140 -5.79 -0.65 -14.14
C GLY A 140 -4.61 -1.02 -15.02
N PHE A 141 -3.65 -0.10 -15.11
CA PHE A 141 -2.45 -0.25 -15.93
C PHE A 141 -1.23 0.18 -15.11
N VAL A 142 -0.16 -0.61 -15.13
CA VAL A 142 1.17 -0.18 -14.66
C VAL A 142 1.93 0.37 -15.86
N ASN A 143 2.63 1.49 -15.67
CA ASN A 143 3.55 2.01 -16.69
C ASN A 143 4.74 1.04 -16.89
N GLU A 144 5.75 1.43 -17.67
CA GLU A 144 6.89 0.56 -18.03
C GLU A 144 7.48 -0.17 -16.82
N THR A 145 7.53 0.51 -15.66
CA THR A 145 7.85 -0.09 -14.37
C THR A 145 6.90 0.40 -13.26
N PHE A 146 6.93 -0.28 -12.10
CA PHE A 146 6.26 0.19 -10.89
C PHE A 146 6.69 1.60 -10.48
N ALA A 147 7.95 1.98 -10.73
CA ALA A 147 8.47 3.30 -10.35
C ALA A 147 7.84 4.43 -11.20
N ASP A 148 7.48 4.10 -12.45
CA ASP A 148 6.85 5.04 -13.38
C ASP A 148 5.36 5.27 -13.05
N GLY A 149 4.81 4.52 -12.11
CA GLY A 149 3.44 4.67 -11.64
C GLY A 149 2.42 3.83 -12.41
N GLY A 150 1.16 4.22 -12.32
CA GLY A 150 0.06 3.50 -12.97
C GLY A 150 -1.24 4.30 -13.02
N LEU A 151 -2.21 3.78 -13.77
CA LEU A 151 -3.50 4.41 -13.98
C LEU A 151 -4.63 3.46 -13.57
N ILE A 152 -5.62 3.95 -12.83
CA ILE A 152 -6.81 3.15 -12.51
C ILE A 152 -8.04 4.04 -12.37
N ASN A 153 -9.22 3.46 -12.57
CA ASN A 153 -10.47 4.12 -12.18
C ASN A 153 -10.59 4.15 -10.65
N ILE A 154 -10.74 5.36 -10.09
CA ILE A 154 -10.78 5.56 -8.63
C ILE A 154 -11.87 4.73 -7.95
N LYS A 155 -13.03 4.50 -8.59
CA LYS A 155 -14.09 3.66 -8.03
C LYS A 155 -13.61 2.24 -7.77
N LEU A 156 -12.84 1.66 -8.68
CA LEU A 156 -12.35 0.28 -8.55
C LEU A 156 -11.32 0.18 -7.43
N LEU A 157 -10.44 1.18 -7.35
CA LEU A 157 -9.49 1.30 -6.25
C LEU A 157 -10.21 1.45 -4.89
N GLU A 158 -11.20 2.33 -4.80
CA GLU A 158 -12.00 2.55 -3.59
C GLU A 158 -12.74 1.28 -3.13
N ILE A 159 -13.31 0.51 -4.07
CA ILE A 159 -13.95 -0.77 -3.79
C ILE A 159 -12.92 -1.77 -3.24
N ALA A 160 -11.77 -1.89 -3.89
CA ALA A 160 -10.73 -2.83 -3.48
C ALA A 160 -10.10 -2.47 -2.13
N MET A 161 -10.01 -1.19 -1.78
CA MET A 161 -9.45 -0.75 -0.50
C MET A 161 -10.42 -0.88 0.69
N LYS A 162 -11.72 -1.07 0.41
CA LYS A 162 -12.75 -1.23 1.46
C LYS A 162 -12.74 -2.64 2.08
N GLN A 163 -11.88 -3.56 1.65
CA GLN A 163 -11.85 -5.01 1.97
C GLN A 163 -12.62 -5.40 3.24
N ASP A 164 -13.58 -6.31 3.08
CA ASP A 164 -14.39 -6.91 4.16
C ASP A 164 -13.55 -7.71 5.17
#